data_AF-A0A1C3JVA7-F1
#
_entry.id   AF-A0A1C3JVA7-F1
#
_cell.length_a   1.000
_cell.length_b   1.000
_cell.length_c   1.000
_cell.angle_alpha   90.00
_cell.angle_beta   90.00
_cell.angle_gamma   90.00
#
_symmetry.space_group_name_H-M   'P 1'
#
loop_
_entity.id
_entity.type
_entity.pdbx_description
1 polymer ?
#
loop_
_entity_poly.entity_id
_entity_poly.type
_entity_poly.pdbx_seq_one_letter_code
_entity_poly.pdbx_strand_id
1 'polypeptide(L)'
;MLTLELLNKHISECREYVEAGKEDPKTLEFFLSLRHDLKLATPEDWAAYNEIADHLPDQDADPVLIILKGQLLIERLVRKFILSRFPNPEAFEKTQFTAAHCIAIGESMCLKNQEPEWLWKQVKELNSIRNKLAHNLDYESVEPRVNSFVSTVANTQNLENRTITSAIARLYGMVKGLCDLSQNNDFRASKI
;
A
#
# COMPACT_ATOMS: atom_id res chain seq x y z
N MET A 1 -4.97 -14.60 8.00
CA MET A 1 -4.59 -13.72 9.13
C MET A 1 -3.17 -13.99 9.59
N LEU A 2 -2.28 -13.06 9.28
CA LEU A 2 -0.93 -12.94 9.79
C LEU A 2 -0.97 -12.68 11.30
N THR A 3 -0.18 -13.45 12.06
CA THR A 3 0.00 -13.30 13.51
C THR A 3 1.49 -13.40 13.86
N LEU A 4 1.88 -12.92 15.05
CA LEU A 4 3.25 -13.11 15.54
C LEU A 4 3.60 -14.60 15.65
N GLU A 5 2.67 -15.46 16.03
CA GLU A 5 2.89 -16.90 16.13
C GLU A 5 3.20 -17.52 14.76
N LEU A 6 2.42 -17.16 13.74
CA LEU A 6 2.66 -17.61 12.37
C LEU A 6 4.01 -17.09 11.84
N LEU A 7 4.33 -15.83 12.10
CA LEU A 7 5.61 -15.25 11.70
C LEU A 7 6.79 -15.93 12.42
N ASN A 8 6.64 -16.26 13.70
CA ASN A 8 7.66 -16.99 14.46
C ASN A 8 7.90 -18.38 13.89
N LYS A 9 6.83 -19.06 13.45
CA LYS A 9 6.92 -20.35 12.78
C LYS A 9 7.70 -20.23 11.46
N HIS A 10 7.35 -19.27 10.61
CA HIS A 10 8.07 -19.02 9.35
C HIS A 10 9.54 -18.64 9.58
N ILE A 11 9.85 -17.86 10.61
CA ILE A 11 11.25 -17.53 10.96
C ILE A 11 12.03 -18.78 11.35
N SER A 12 11.41 -19.71 12.08
CA SER A 12 12.04 -20.98 12.44
C SER A 12 12.33 -21.82 11.20
N GLU A 13 11.34 -21.99 10.32
CA GLU A 13 11.48 -22.76 9.08
C GLU A 13 12.51 -22.12 8.14
N CYS A 14 12.47 -20.79 7.97
CA CYS A 14 13.43 -20.04 7.16
C CYS A 14 14.87 -20.20 7.68
N ARG A 15 15.06 -20.21 9.01
CA ARG A 15 16.37 -20.46 9.62
C ARG A 15 16.94 -21.83 9.23
N GLU A 16 16.12 -22.88 9.27
CA GLU A 16 16.53 -24.23 8.84
C GLU A 16 16.91 -24.25 7.36
N TYR A 17 16.17 -23.54 6.50
CA TYR A 17 16.49 -23.44 5.07
C TYR A 17 17.79 -22.67 4.80
N VAL A 18 18.04 -21.58 5.52
CA VAL A 18 19.30 -20.83 5.42
C VAL A 18 20.49 -21.67 5.90
N GLU A 19 20.34 -22.37 7.02
CA GLU A 19 21.38 -23.29 7.53
C GLU A 19 21.68 -24.44 6.56
N ALA A 20 20.65 -24.91 5.84
CA ALA A 20 20.79 -25.91 4.78
C ALA A 20 21.32 -25.35 3.44
N GLY A 21 21.59 -24.05 3.34
CA GLY A 21 22.05 -23.39 2.11
C GLY A 21 21.00 -23.32 1.00
N LYS A 22 19.72 -23.45 1.34
CA LYS A 22 18.58 -23.47 0.41
C LYS A 22 17.88 -22.12 0.26
N GLU A 23 18.24 -21.15 1.10
CA GLU A 23 17.63 -19.83 1.17
C GLU A 23 18.71 -18.76 1.45
N ASP A 24 18.51 -17.54 0.97
CA ASP A 24 19.44 -16.43 1.20
C ASP A 24 19.35 -15.97 2.68
N PRO A 25 20.47 -15.80 3.42
CA PRO A 25 20.48 -15.22 4.76
C PRO A 25 19.70 -13.90 4.88
N LYS A 26 19.66 -13.09 3.82
CA LYS A 26 18.89 -11.84 3.78
C LYS A 26 17.39 -12.06 3.97
N THR A 27 16.85 -13.17 3.46
CA THR A 27 15.44 -13.54 3.64
C THR A 27 15.13 -13.71 5.14
N LEU A 28 16.02 -14.36 5.89
CA LEU A 28 15.88 -14.52 7.33
C LEU A 28 16.03 -13.20 8.09
N GLU A 29 17.00 -12.37 7.71
CA GLU A 29 17.18 -11.02 8.27
C GLU A 29 15.92 -10.15 8.07
N PHE A 30 15.32 -10.21 6.89
CA PHE A 30 14.06 -9.53 6.59
C PHE A 30 12.94 -9.97 7.54
N PHE A 31 12.72 -11.28 7.71
CA PHE A 31 11.66 -11.76 8.62
C PHE A 31 11.93 -11.39 10.08
N LEU A 32 13.19 -11.40 10.51
CA LEU A 32 13.57 -10.96 11.86
C LEU A 32 13.32 -9.47 12.08
N SER A 33 13.64 -8.62 11.10
CA SER A 33 13.32 -7.19 11.13
C SER A 33 11.81 -6.97 11.17
N LEU A 34 11.08 -7.64 10.27
CA LEU A 34 9.61 -7.53 10.22
C LEU A 34 8.98 -7.94 11.55
N ARG A 35 9.47 -9.01 12.18
CA ARG A 35 9.02 -9.42 13.53
C ARG A 35 9.29 -8.34 14.57
N HIS A 36 10.46 -7.70 14.52
CA HIS A 36 10.82 -6.63 15.44
C HIS A 36 9.84 -5.46 15.32
N ASP A 37 9.58 -5.01 14.09
CA ASP A 37 8.66 -3.91 13.79
C ASP A 37 7.23 -4.26 14.24
N LEU A 38 6.78 -5.47 13.94
CA LEU A 38 5.44 -5.96 14.28
C LEU A 38 5.25 -6.24 15.77
N LYS A 39 6.32 -6.30 16.57
CA LYS A 39 6.20 -6.47 18.03
C LYS A 39 5.54 -5.26 18.70
N LEU A 40 5.73 -4.08 18.12
CA LEU A 40 5.16 -2.81 18.61
C LEU A 40 3.95 -2.37 17.78
N ALA A 41 3.51 -3.19 16.82
CA ALA A 41 2.37 -2.89 15.97
C ALA A 41 1.07 -2.83 16.78
N THR A 42 0.32 -1.75 16.56
CA THR A 42 -1.02 -1.54 17.10
C THR A 42 -2.03 -2.51 16.46
N PRO A 43 -3.23 -2.68 17.04
CA PRO A 43 -4.30 -3.43 16.40
C PRO A 43 -4.66 -2.89 15.01
N GLU A 44 -4.64 -1.56 14.79
CA GLU A 44 -4.82 -0.98 13.46
C GLU A 44 -3.71 -1.36 12.49
N ASP A 45 -2.46 -1.44 12.94
CA ASP A 45 -1.34 -1.88 12.10
C ASP A 45 -1.53 -3.32 11.64
N TRP A 46 -1.86 -4.22 12.57
CA TRP A 46 -2.16 -5.61 12.25
C TRP A 46 -3.35 -5.74 11.30
N ALA A 47 -4.40 -4.94 11.49
CA ALA A 47 -5.53 -4.93 10.57
C ALA A 47 -5.10 -4.51 9.16
N ALA A 48 -4.25 -3.49 9.02
CA ALA A 48 -3.75 -3.04 7.73
C ALA A 48 -2.86 -4.09 7.03
N TYR A 49 -1.98 -4.78 7.77
CA TYR A 49 -1.17 -5.88 7.23
C TYR A 49 -2.03 -7.05 6.77
N ASN A 50 -3.02 -7.43 7.58
CA ASN A 50 -3.96 -8.49 7.23
C ASN A 50 -4.81 -8.11 6.02
N GLU A 51 -5.22 -6.85 5.89
CA GLU A 51 -5.99 -6.39 4.74
C GLU A 51 -5.21 -6.54 3.42
N ILE A 52 -3.90 -6.23 3.41
CA ILE A 52 -3.07 -6.54 2.24
C ILE A 52 -2.95 -8.05 2.05
N ALA A 53 -2.57 -8.81 3.08
CA ALA A 53 -2.30 -10.23 2.96
C ALA A 53 -3.53 -11.05 2.51
N ASP A 54 -4.73 -10.65 2.95
CA ASP A 54 -5.97 -11.38 2.66
C ASP A 54 -6.58 -10.95 1.29
N HIS A 55 -6.18 -9.82 0.72
CA HIS A 55 -6.85 -9.26 -0.47
C HIS A 55 -5.94 -8.96 -1.66
N LEU A 56 -4.69 -8.56 -1.44
CA LEU A 56 -3.77 -8.30 -2.54
C LEU A 56 -3.25 -9.65 -3.07
N PRO A 57 -3.48 -9.99 -4.34
CA PRO A 57 -3.01 -11.25 -4.88
C PRO A 57 -1.48 -11.33 -4.94
N ASP A 58 -0.97 -12.56 -4.88
CA ASP A 58 0.44 -12.86 -5.06
C ASP A 58 0.95 -12.43 -6.45
N GLN A 59 2.26 -12.28 -6.57
CA GLN A 59 2.92 -11.75 -7.79
C GLN A 59 2.67 -12.58 -9.06
N ASP A 60 2.37 -13.88 -8.90
CA ASP A 60 2.13 -14.81 -10.01
C ASP A 60 0.67 -14.83 -10.47
N ALA A 61 -0.21 -14.06 -9.81
CA ALA A 61 -1.61 -13.92 -10.22
C ALA A 61 -1.75 -13.05 -11.48
N ASP A 62 -2.95 -13.07 -12.08
CA ASP A 62 -3.31 -12.20 -13.20
C ASP A 62 -2.99 -10.71 -12.87
N PRO A 63 -2.11 -10.04 -13.63
CA PRO A 63 -1.77 -8.64 -13.44
C PRO A 63 -2.98 -7.70 -13.38
N VAL A 64 -4.03 -7.98 -14.15
CA VAL A 64 -5.26 -7.17 -14.15
C VAL A 64 -5.93 -7.28 -12.78
N LEU A 65 -6.02 -8.48 -12.22
CA LEU A 65 -6.61 -8.71 -10.91
C LEU A 65 -5.81 -8.03 -9.80
N ILE A 66 -4.47 -8.10 -9.86
CA ILE A 66 -3.57 -7.43 -8.90
C ILE A 66 -3.82 -5.91 -8.92
N ILE A 67 -3.87 -5.31 -10.12
CA ILE A 67 -4.09 -3.85 -10.26
C ILE A 67 -5.49 -3.46 -9.77
N LEU A 68 -6.52 -4.22 -10.10
CA LEU A 68 -7.89 -3.92 -9.67
C LEU A 68 -8.04 -3.98 -8.15
N LYS A 69 -7.61 -5.07 -7.51
CA LYS A 69 -7.71 -5.21 -6.05
C LYS A 69 -6.79 -4.22 -5.34
N GLY A 70 -5.57 -4.03 -5.84
CA GLY A 70 -4.63 -3.06 -5.31
C GLY A 70 -5.15 -1.64 -5.31
N GLN A 71 -5.76 -1.20 -6.42
CA GLN A 71 -6.37 0.13 -6.50
C GLN A 71 -7.54 0.30 -5.52
N LEU A 72 -8.37 -0.74 -5.32
CA LEU A 72 -9.46 -0.70 -4.34
C LEU A 72 -8.94 -0.54 -2.91
N LEU A 73 -7.85 -1.25 -2.55
CA LEU A 73 -7.20 -1.12 -1.25
C LEU A 73 -6.65 0.29 -1.02
N ILE A 74 -5.96 0.86 -2.01
CA ILE A 74 -5.48 2.25 -1.95
C ILE A 74 -6.63 3.23 -1.81
N GLU A 75 -7.70 3.08 -2.59
CA GLU A 75 -8.88 3.96 -2.52
C GLU A 75 -9.51 3.94 -1.12
N ARG A 76 -9.64 2.76 -0.50
CA ARG A 76 -10.16 2.62 0.87
C ARG A 76 -9.32 3.40 1.87
N LEU A 77 -7.99 3.31 1.79
CA LEU A 77 -7.09 4.10 2.65
C LEU A 77 -7.19 5.60 2.38
N VAL A 78 -7.24 6.02 1.12
CA VAL A 78 -7.40 7.44 0.76
C VAL A 78 -8.72 7.98 1.34
N ARG A 79 -9.81 7.22 1.26
CA ARG A 79 -11.09 7.59 1.89
C ARG A 79 -10.97 7.66 3.42
N LYS A 80 -10.32 6.69 4.06
CA LYS A 80 -10.05 6.70 5.51
C LYS A 80 -9.27 7.96 5.92
N PHE A 81 -8.25 8.33 5.16
CA PHE A 81 -7.45 9.55 5.38
C PHE A 81 -8.28 10.83 5.22
N ILE A 82 -9.18 10.90 4.24
CA ILE A 82 -10.06 12.05 4.07
C ILE A 82 -11.04 12.15 5.25
N LEU A 83 -11.69 11.05 5.62
CA LEU A 83 -12.70 11.01 6.67
C LEU A 83 -12.12 11.38 8.04
N SER A 84 -10.87 11.00 8.34
CA SER A 84 -10.21 11.39 9.58
C SER A 84 -9.96 12.90 9.71
N ARG A 85 -10.00 13.63 8.60
CA ARG A 85 -9.74 15.07 8.55
C ARG A 85 -11.02 15.91 8.50
N PHE A 86 -12.18 15.30 8.29
CA PHE A 86 -13.44 16.04 8.26
C PHE A 86 -14.08 16.14 9.65
N PRO A 87 -14.51 17.35 10.06
CA PRO A 87 -15.34 17.51 11.26
C PRO A 87 -16.72 16.83 11.14
N ASN A 88 -17.23 16.70 9.92
CA ASN A 88 -18.51 16.05 9.60
C ASN A 88 -18.31 15.01 8.48
N PRO A 89 -17.75 13.83 8.79
CA PRO A 89 -17.44 12.80 7.79
C PRO A 89 -18.70 12.25 7.10
N GLU A 90 -19.85 12.21 7.79
CA GLU A 90 -21.09 11.65 7.23
C GLU A 90 -21.57 12.36 5.96
N ALA A 91 -21.34 13.67 5.85
CA ALA A 91 -21.71 14.44 4.65
C ALA A 91 -20.92 13.96 3.41
N PHE A 92 -19.66 13.58 3.62
CA PHE A 92 -18.81 13.04 2.56
C PHE A 92 -19.26 11.62 2.17
N GLU A 93 -19.56 10.76 3.14
CA GLU A 93 -19.98 9.37 2.89
C GLU A 93 -21.31 9.26 2.13
N LYS A 94 -22.23 10.20 2.36
CA LYS A 94 -23.52 10.27 1.65
C LYS A 94 -23.38 10.63 0.16
N THR A 95 -22.19 11.04 -0.28
CA THR A 95 -21.92 11.47 -1.66
C THR A 95 -21.12 10.42 -2.43
N GLN A 96 -21.50 10.14 -3.68
CA GLN A 96 -20.75 9.21 -4.54
C GLN A 96 -19.56 9.90 -5.21
N PHE A 97 -18.44 10.00 -4.49
CA PHE A 97 -17.17 10.43 -5.08
C PHE A 97 -16.50 9.27 -5.84
N THR A 98 -15.90 9.58 -7.00
CA THR A 98 -15.04 8.64 -7.72
C THR A 98 -13.68 8.53 -7.04
N ALA A 99 -12.94 7.46 -7.33
CA ALA A 99 -11.55 7.32 -6.87
C ALA A 99 -10.69 8.54 -7.22
N ALA A 100 -10.85 9.11 -8.42
CA ALA A 100 -10.11 10.29 -8.86
C ALA A 100 -10.44 11.52 -8.00
N HIS A 101 -11.72 11.73 -7.63
CA HIS A 101 -12.11 12.80 -6.72
C HIS A 101 -11.48 12.59 -5.33
N CYS A 102 -11.55 11.37 -4.79
CA CYS A 102 -10.93 11.07 -3.49
C CYS A 102 -9.41 11.29 -3.52
N ILE A 103 -8.71 10.88 -4.57
CA ILE A 103 -7.26 11.09 -4.69
C ILE A 103 -6.93 12.59 -4.72
N ALA A 104 -7.67 13.39 -5.49
CA ALA A 104 -7.45 14.83 -5.56
C ALA A 104 -7.73 15.54 -4.23
N ILE A 105 -8.81 15.14 -3.54
CA ILE A 105 -9.15 15.69 -2.21
C ILE A 105 -8.06 15.30 -1.20
N GLY A 106 -7.65 14.03 -1.15
CA GLY A 106 -6.60 13.56 -0.26
C GLY A 106 -5.28 14.29 -0.48
N GLU A 107 -4.85 14.44 -1.72
CA GLU A 107 -3.64 15.21 -2.07
C GLU A 107 -3.73 16.66 -1.61
N SER A 108 -4.90 17.31 -1.75
CA SER A 108 -5.09 18.70 -1.32
C SER A 108 -4.96 18.90 0.20
N MET A 109 -5.06 17.83 0.99
CA MET A 109 -4.88 17.85 2.44
C MET A 109 -3.42 17.61 2.89
N CYS A 110 -2.50 17.52 1.93
CA CYS A 110 -1.06 17.35 2.16
C CYS A 110 -0.29 18.62 1.77
N LEU A 111 0.89 18.79 2.39
CA LEU A 111 1.81 19.85 1.99
C LEU A 111 2.39 19.56 0.59
N LYS A 112 2.73 20.63 -0.14
CA LYS A 112 3.35 20.54 -1.45
C LYS A 112 4.88 20.40 -1.34
N ASN A 113 5.32 19.36 -0.65
CA ASN A 113 6.71 18.95 -0.54
C ASN A 113 6.97 17.67 -1.34
N GLN A 114 8.25 17.38 -1.58
CA GLN A 114 8.69 16.38 -2.54
C GLN A 114 8.09 14.98 -2.31
N GLU A 115 8.03 14.52 -1.06
CA GLU A 115 7.57 13.17 -0.75
C GLU A 115 6.05 12.98 -0.95
N PRO A 116 5.15 13.81 -0.39
CA PRO A 116 3.72 13.76 -0.72
C PRO A 116 3.45 13.97 -2.21
N GLU A 117 4.12 14.90 -2.86
CA GLU A 117 3.94 15.14 -4.31
C GLU A 117 4.29 13.89 -5.13
N TRP A 118 5.40 13.22 -4.80
CA TRP A 118 5.78 11.97 -5.44
C TRP A 118 4.77 10.86 -5.17
N LEU A 119 4.34 10.67 -3.92
CA LEU A 119 3.38 9.64 -3.53
C LEU A 119 2.06 9.79 -4.29
N TRP A 120 1.47 10.99 -4.27
CA TRP A 120 0.19 11.25 -4.93
C TRP A 120 0.30 11.13 -6.45
N LYS A 121 1.45 11.45 -7.04
CA LYS A 121 1.72 11.18 -8.46
C LYS A 121 1.65 9.68 -8.77
N GLN A 122 2.22 8.81 -7.93
CA GLN A 122 2.15 7.36 -8.14
C GLN A 122 0.74 6.80 -7.91
N VAL A 123 0.01 7.30 -6.91
CA VAL A 123 -1.39 6.90 -6.67
C VAL A 123 -2.30 7.28 -7.85
N LYS A 124 -2.11 8.47 -8.44
CA LYS A 124 -2.81 8.89 -9.65
C LYS A 124 -2.46 8.03 -10.85
N GLU A 125 -1.19 7.65 -10.99
CA GLU A 125 -0.72 6.79 -12.07
C GLU A 125 -1.39 5.40 -12.01
N LEU A 126 -1.43 4.78 -10.83
CA LEU A 126 -2.14 3.52 -10.62
C LEU A 126 -3.62 3.62 -10.97
N ASN A 127 -4.30 4.68 -10.52
CA ASN A 127 -5.70 4.91 -10.88
C ASN A 127 -5.89 5.12 -12.39
N SER A 128 -4.94 5.76 -13.07
CA SER A 128 -4.98 5.95 -14.53
C SER A 128 -4.77 4.63 -15.29
N ILE A 129 -3.87 3.77 -14.83
CA ILE A 129 -3.69 2.41 -15.37
C ILE A 129 -4.98 1.62 -15.19
N ARG A 130 -5.55 1.62 -13.98
CA ARG A 130 -6.83 0.94 -13.68
C ARG A 130 -7.96 1.42 -14.59
N ASN A 131 -8.08 2.73 -14.79
CA ASN A 131 -9.12 3.27 -15.67
C ASN A 131 -8.95 2.81 -17.12
N LYS A 132 -7.72 2.75 -17.64
CA LYS A 132 -7.46 2.20 -18.98
C LYS A 132 -7.84 0.73 -19.08
N LEU A 133 -7.49 -0.08 -18.08
CA LEU A 133 -7.90 -1.48 -18.00
C LEU A 133 -9.43 -1.62 -17.98
N ALA A 134 -10.14 -0.75 -17.24
CA ALA A 134 -11.61 -0.79 -17.21
C ALA A 134 -12.26 -0.46 -18.57
N HIS A 135 -11.59 0.33 -19.43
CA HIS A 135 -12.11 0.71 -20.75
C HIS A 135 -11.75 -0.30 -21.85
N ASN A 136 -10.57 -0.90 -21.78
CA ASN A 136 -10.05 -1.73 -22.87
C ASN A 136 -9.95 -3.23 -22.53
N LEU A 137 -10.01 -3.61 -21.24
CA LEU A 137 -9.87 -4.97 -20.69
C LEU A 137 -8.63 -5.77 -21.14
N ASP A 138 -7.75 -5.15 -21.92
CA ASP A 138 -6.53 -5.74 -22.45
C ASP A 138 -5.29 -5.22 -21.71
N TYR A 139 -4.59 -6.14 -21.06
CA TYR A 139 -3.37 -5.86 -20.33
C TYR A 139 -2.21 -5.48 -21.24
N GLU A 140 -2.10 -6.07 -22.44
CA GLU A 140 -0.97 -5.85 -23.36
C GLU A 140 -0.85 -4.36 -23.72
N SER A 141 -1.99 -3.69 -23.90
CA SER A 141 -2.06 -2.26 -24.21
C SER A 141 -1.53 -1.34 -23.10
N VAL A 142 -1.49 -1.80 -21.83
CA VAL A 142 -1.07 -1.00 -20.67
C VAL A 142 0.20 -1.53 -20.01
N GLU A 143 0.67 -2.73 -20.36
CA GLU A 143 1.84 -3.38 -19.77
C GLU A 143 3.09 -2.48 -19.75
N PRO A 144 3.47 -1.75 -20.82
CA PRO A 144 4.63 -0.86 -20.77
C PRO A 144 4.49 0.24 -19.69
N ARG A 145 3.27 0.71 -19.48
CA ARG A 145 2.95 1.73 -18.48
C ARG A 145 3.00 1.15 -17.06
N VAL A 146 2.52 -0.08 -16.89
CA VAL A 146 2.64 -0.84 -15.63
C VAL A 146 4.11 -1.07 -15.27
N ASN A 147 4.92 -1.50 -16.22
CA ASN A 147 6.35 -1.73 -16.02
C ASN A 147 7.09 -0.43 -15.65
N SER A 148 6.73 0.69 -16.26
CA SER A 148 7.26 2.01 -15.91
C SER A 148 6.86 2.44 -14.49
N PHE A 149 5.60 2.22 -14.12
CA PHE A 149 5.09 2.47 -12.76
C PHE A 149 5.85 1.64 -11.72
N VAL A 150 5.97 0.32 -11.91
CA VAL A 150 6.71 -0.58 -11.00
C VAL A 150 8.16 -0.15 -10.89
N SER A 151 8.81 0.15 -12.01
CA SER A 151 10.22 0.60 -12.02
C SER A 151 10.40 1.92 -11.27
N THR A 152 9.48 2.86 -11.43
CA THR A 152 9.52 4.16 -10.74
C THR A 152 9.40 3.97 -9.23
N VAL A 153 8.41 3.20 -8.77
CA VAL A 153 8.21 2.92 -7.35
C VAL A 153 9.41 2.17 -6.78
N ALA A 154 9.86 1.10 -7.44
CA ALA A 154 10.96 0.27 -6.96
C ALA A 154 12.28 1.06 -6.86
N ASN A 155 12.61 1.87 -7.86
CA ASN A 155 13.85 2.65 -7.83
C ASN A 155 13.82 3.78 -6.80
N THR A 156 12.70 4.50 -6.66
CA THR A 156 12.62 5.59 -5.67
C THR A 156 12.59 5.05 -4.23
N GLN A 157 11.96 3.89 -4.01
CA GLN A 157 11.80 3.29 -2.68
C GLN A 157 12.83 2.21 -2.37
N ASN A 158 13.81 2.00 -3.25
CA ASN A 158 14.85 0.96 -3.16
C ASN A 158 14.28 -0.45 -2.86
N LEU A 159 13.23 -0.84 -3.58
CA LEU A 159 12.61 -2.16 -3.40
C LEU A 159 13.49 -3.25 -4.04
N GLU A 160 13.75 -4.32 -3.28
CA GLU A 160 14.42 -5.52 -3.81
C GLU A 160 13.54 -6.25 -4.81
N ASN A 161 12.27 -6.48 -4.45
CA ASN A 161 11.27 -7.09 -5.32
C ASN A 161 10.64 -6.04 -6.24
N ARG A 162 10.71 -6.26 -7.56
CA ARG A 162 10.23 -5.34 -8.60
C ARG A 162 8.96 -5.88 -9.27
N THR A 163 7.91 -6.08 -8.50
CA THR A 163 6.63 -6.61 -8.98
C THR A 163 5.49 -5.61 -8.81
N ILE A 164 4.36 -5.87 -9.47
CA ILE A 164 3.15 -5.05 -9.30
C ILE A 164 2.70 -5.10 -7.84
N THR A 165 2.68 -6.30 -7.25
CA THR A 165 2.32 -6.54 -5.85
C THR A 165 3.22 -5.76 -4.90
N SER A 166 4.55 -5.79 -5.06
CA SER A 166 5.46 -5.05 -4.18
C SER A 166 5.32 -3.53 -4.30
N ALA A 167 5.13 -3.02 -5.52
CA ALA A 167 4.91 -1.60 -5.77
C ALA A 167 3.61 -1.12 -5.12
N ILE A 168 2.51 -1.86 -5.28
CA ILE A 168 1.21 -1.53 -4.68
C ILE A 168 1.27 -1.63 -3.16
N ALA A 169 1.87 -2.69 -2.61
CA ALA A 169 2.02 -2.86 -1.17
C ALA A 169 2.84 -1.71 -0.56
N ARG A 170 3.89 -1.23 -1.25
CA ARG A 170 4.68 -0.08 -0.80
C ARG A 170 3.83 1.20 -0.78
N LEU A 171 3.10 1.50 -1.86
CA LEU A 171 2.21 2.67 -1.88
C LEU A 171 1.14 2.58 -0.79
N TYR A 172 0.58 1.40 -0.56
CA TYR A 172 -0.40 1.18 0.50
C TYR A 172 0.18 1.51 1.88
N GLY A 173 1.38 1.01 2.18
CA GLY A 173 2.08 1.35 3.42
C GLY A 173 2.31 2.85 3.59
N MET A 174 2.66 3.56 2.51
CA MET A 174 2.86 5.01 2.55
C MET A 174 1.55 5.78 2.81
N VAL A 175 0.44 5.41 2.14
CA VAL A 175 -0.87 6.04 2.38
C VAL A 175 -1.40 5.69 3.78
N LYS A 176 -1.13 4.49 4.28
CA LYS A 176 -1.43 4.11 5.67
C LYS A 176 -0.65 4.98 6.65
N GLY A 177 0.64 5.24 6.39
CA GLY A 177 1.43 6.18 7.18
C GLY A 177 0.82 7.59 7.22
N LEU A 178 0.23 8.07 6.12
CA LEU A 178 -0.55 9.33 6.13
C LEU A 178 -1.79 9.24 7.02
N CYS A 179 -2.47 8.10 7.06
CA CYS A 179 -3.59 7.88 7.97
C CYS A 179 -3.14 7.98 9.43
N ASP A 180 -2.02 7.36 9.79
CA ASP A 180 -1.52 7.39 11.17
C ASP A 180 -1.11 8.82 11.57
N LEU A 181 -0.39 9.51 10.68
CA LEU A 181 -0.02 10.92 10.88
C LEU A 181 -1.26 11.81 11.02
N SER A 182 -2.35 11.51 10.30
CA SER A 182 -3.60 12.28 10.42
C SER A 182 -4.28 12.15 11.78
N GLN A 183 -4.07 11.03 12.48
CA GLN A 183 -4.64 10.74 13.78
C GLN A 183 -3.74 11.21 14.92
N ASN A 184 -2.47 11.48 14.65
CA ASN A 184 -1.56 12.04 15.63
C ASN A 184 -1.97 13.47 16.01
N ASN A 185 -2.20 13.69 17.31
CA ASN A 185 -2.61 14.98 17.86
C ASN A 185 -1.62 16.11 17.55
N ASP A 186 -0.34 15.80 17.35
CA ASP A 186 0.70 16.77 17.02
C ASP A 186 0.59 17.31 15.58
N PHE A 187 -0.16 16.61 14.71
CA PHE A 187 -0.29 16.91 13.28
C PHE A 187 -1.73 17.24 12.85
N ARG A 188 -2.63 17.49 13.81
CA ARG A 188 -3.97 17.99 13.51
C ARG A 188 -3.87 19.40 12.94
N ALA A 189 -4.40 19.58 11.72
CA ALA A 189 -4.44 20.87 11.02
C ALA A 189 -5.19 21.98 11.81
N SER A 190 -5.99 21.60 12.81
CA SER A 190 -6.50 22.49 13.84
C SER A 190 -6.89 21.69 15.09
N LYS A 191 -6.63 22.24 16.29
CA LYS A 191 -7.38 21.88 17.49
C LYS A 191 -8.75 22.53 17.34
N ILE A 192 -9.77 21.74 17.00
CA ILE A 192 -11.16 22.17 17.19
C ILE A 192 -11.47 22.03 18.67
#